data_AF-A0A508T064-F1
#
_entry.id   AF-A0A508T064-F1
#
_cell.length_a   1.000
_cell.length_b   1.000
_cell.length_c   1.000
_cell.angle_alpha   90.00
_cell.angle_beta   90.00
_cell.angle_gamma   90.00
#
_symmetry.space_group_name_H-M   'P 1'
#
loop_
_entity.id
_entity.type
_entity.pdbx_description
1 polymer ?
#
loop_
_entity_poly.entity_id
_entity_poly.type
_entity_poly.pdbx_seq_one_letter_code
_entity_poly.pdbx_strand_id
1 'polypeptide(L)'
;MNTDLNRVAKLLSAALCAALLASPAAARDKDNALSAARQIKTDVAGLKAPAQILVDVWGIPHIYAGNEHDLFFLQGFNAARDRLWQIDLWRKRGLGLLAKDFGPAYAAQDKALRLFLYRGDMNAEWAAYGPKAKTYAEAFVAGVNAYVADVRAGKRPLPIEFRIAGTMPDPWTAEDVVRIRSHGLTRNVASEVKRSLVACAAGLEADRFRVKLEPAWTTKIPDGLDPCSVPKAVLAAYDLATRPVKFAAPKDQKAAQAHDPDTFLAEADQQRDTIGSNNWVIAPQRTATGRPILANDPHREHSVPSLRYIVGLNAPGISVIGAGEPALPGISIGHNGTIAFGLTIFNVDQEDLYVYELIARYNYQIYAKSNLQRE
;
A
#
# COMPACT_ATOMS: atom_id res chain seq x y z
N MET A 1 -22.52 -19.98 13.70
CA MET A 1 -21.72 -19.15 12.76
C MET A 1 -20.46 -18.57 13.43
N ASN A 2 -19.80 -19.31 14.35
CA ASN A 2 -18.76 -18.77 15.26
C ASN A 2 -17.48 -19.63 15.36
N THR A 3 -17.34 -20.66 14.53
CA THR A 3 -16.24 -21.64 14.59
C THR A 3 -15.16 -21.44 13.50
N ASP A 4 -15.40 -20.61 12.50
CA ASP A 4 -14.54 -20.54 11.30
C ASP A 4 -13.34 -19.58 11.40
N LEU A 5 -13.37 -18.55 12.26
CA LEU A 5 -12.28 -17.56 12.33
C LEU A 5 -10.98 -18.08 12.99
N ASN A 6 -11.09 -19.06 13.88
CA ASN A 6 -9.91 -19.78 14.40
C ASN A 6 -9.26 -20.67 13.34
N ARG A 7 -10.06 -21.18 12.39
CA ARG A 7 -9.56 -21.84 11.19
C ARG A 7 -8.89 -20.82 10.26
N VAL A 8 -9.40 -19.59 10.13
CA VAL A 8 -8.76 -18.53 9.31
C VAL A 8 -7.30 -18.28 9.73
N ALA A 9 -7.04 -17.95 11.00
CA ALA A 9 -5.69 -17.62 11.46
C ALA A 9 -4.74 -18.84 11.41
N LYS A 10 -5.23 -20.04 11.76
CA LYS A 10 -4.43 -21.28 11.73
C LYS A 10 -4.22 -21.82 10.32
N LEU A 11 -5.20 -21.73 9.42
CA LEU A 11 -5.10 -22.21 8.03
C LEU A 11 -4.34 -21.21 7.16
N LEU A 12 -4.43 -19.90 7.38
CA LEU A 12 -3.57 -18.94 6.68
C LEU A 12 -2.10 -19.17 7.06
N SER A 13 -1.82 -19.38 8.35
CA SER A 13 -0.46 -19.71 8.83
C SER A 13 0.01 -21.10 8.40
N ALA A 14 -0.88 -22.11 8.40
CA ALA A 14 -0.54 -23.48 8.01
C ALA A 14 -0.46 -23.69 6.49
N ALA A 15 -1.27 -22.98 5.69
CA ALA A 15 -1.13 -22.94 4.24
C ALA A 15 0.19 -22.24 3.85
N LEU A 16 0.61 -21.22 4.61
CA LEU A 16 1.94 -20.62 4.48
C LEU A 16 3.05 -21.64 4.76
N CYS A 17 2.96 -22.39 5.87
CA CYS A 17 3.95 -23.44 6.19
C CYS A 17 3.93 -24.61 5.19
N ALA A 18 2.76 -25.04 4.70
CA ALA A 18 2.67 -26.12 3.72
C ALA A 18 3.18 -25.70 2.32
N ALA A 19 2.97 -24.43 1.93
CA ALA A 19 3.53 -23.87 0.70
C ALA A 19 5.05 -23.63 0.81
N LEU A 20 5.58 -23.38 2.02
CA LEU A 20 7.01 -23.26 2.29
C LEU A 20 7.72 -24.63 2.41
N LEU A 21 7.00 -25.68 2.82
CA LEU A 21 7.52 -27.05 2.89
C LEU A 21 7.36 -27.82 1.57
N ALA A 22 6.48 -27.37 0.68
CA ALA A 22 6.49 -27.76 -0.73
C ALA A 22 7.68 -27.07 -1.42
N SER A 23 8.88 -27.60 -1.21
CA SER A 23 10.08 -27.23 -1.94
C SER A 23 9.79 -27.14 -3.45
N PRO A 24 9.96 -25.99 -4.12
CA PRO A 24 10.05 -25.97 -5.58
C PRO A 24 11.37 -26.61 -6.06
N ALA A 25 12.27 -26.94 -5.13
CA ALA A 25 13.56 -27.55 -5.42
C ALA A 25 13.46 -28.96 -6.03
N ALA A 26 12.29 -29.61 -6.00
CA ALA A 26 12.09 -30.92 -6.64
C ALA A 26 11.61 -30.86 -8.11
N ALA A 27 11.53 -29.67 -8.72
CA ALA A 27 11.22 -29.53 -10.16
C ALA A 27 12.39 -28.99 -11.00
N ARG A 28 13.59 -28.87 -10.41
CA ARG A 28 14.82 -28.62 -11.16
C ARG A 28 15.60 -29.91 -11.27
N ASP A 29 15.10 -30.82 -12.11
CA ASP A 29 16.00 -31.79 -12.73
C ASP A 29 15.56 -32.12 -14.15
N LYS A 30 16.51 -31.88 -15.06
CA LYS A 30 16.64 -32.32 -16.46
C LYS A 30 15.68 -31.70 -17.47
N ASP A 31 16.24 -30.91 -18.39
CA ASP A 31 15.98 -30.82 -19.85
C ASP A 31 14.61 -31.25 -20.40
N ASN A 32 13.55 -31.03 -19.63
CA ASN A 32 12.19 -31.28 -20.06
C ASN A 32 11.74 -29.99 -20.72
N ALA A 33 11.55 -30.12 -22.03
CA ALA A 33 10.91 -29.16 -22.91
C ALA A 33 9.96 -28.24 -22.13
N LEU A 34 10.15 -26.92 -22.28
CA LEU A 34 9.15 -25.88 -21.99
C LEU A 34 7.77 -26.53 -22.11
N SER A 35 7.13 -26.85 -20.96
CA SER A 35 5.81 -27.48 -21.01
C SER A 35 4.98 -26.61 -21.92
N ALA A 36 4.46 -27.16 -23.02
CA ALA A 36 3.84 -26.36 -24.08
C ALA A 36 2.96 -25.29 -23.43
N ALA A 37 3.32 -24.02 -23.61
CA ALA A 37 2.75 -22.93 -22.82
C ALA A 37 1.23 -23.04 -22.87
N ARG A 38 0.57 -23.16 -21.70
CA ARG A 38 -0.87 -23.36 -21.66
C ARG A 38 -1.54 -22.13 -22.27
N GLN A 39 -2.10 -22.31 -23.47
CA GLN A 39 -2.86 -21.26 -24.14
C GLN A 39 -4.31 -21.33 -23.68
N ILE A 40 -4.80 -20.22 -23.12
CA ILE A 40 -6.20 -20.04 -22.74
C ILE A 40 -6.72 -18.88 -23.56
N LYS A 41 -7.75 -19.14 -24.38
CA LYS A 41 -8.52 -18.10 -25.06
C LYS A 41 -9.83 -17.92 -24.32
N THR A 42 -10.16 -16.69 -23.97
CA THR A 42 -11.39 -16.34 -23.26
C THR A 42 -11.84 -14.97 -23.71
N ASP A 43 -13.15 -14.82 -23.89
CA ASP A 43 -13.74 -13.51 -24.06
C ASP A 43 -13.79 -12.82 -22.69
N VAL A 44 -13.42 -11.54 -22.66
CA VAL A 44 -13.45 -10.71 -21.46
C VAL A 44 -14.27 -9.47 -21.76
N ALA A 45 -15.40 -9.32 -21.06
CA ALA A 45 -16.26 -8.17 -21.23
C ALA A 45 -15.52 -6.87 -20.90
N GLY A 46 -15.60 -5.88 -21.79
CA GLY A 46 -14.93 -4.58 -21.65
C GLY A 46 -13.64 -4.43 -22.47
N LEU A 47 -13.05 -5.52 -22.95
CA LEU A 47 -11.92 -5.48 -23.88
C LEU A 47 -12.38 -5.00 -25.27
N LYS A 48 -11.66 -4.06 -25.90
CA LYS A 48 -12.06 -3.45 -27.18
C LYS A 48 -11.43 -4.11 -28.41
N ALA A 49 -10.26 -4.71 -28.24
CA ALA A 49 -9.54 -5.41 -29.30
C ALA A 49 -8.84 -6.68 -28.75
N PRO A 50 -8.44 -7.64 -29.62
CA PRO A 50 -7.63 -8.77 -29.20
C PRO A 50 -6.35 -8.31 -28.47
N ALA A 51 -6.05 -8.98 -27.36
CA ALA A 51 -4.89 -8.68 -26.52
C ALA A 51 -4.41 -9.98 -25.84
N GLN A 52 -3.19 -9.95 -25.29
CA GLN A 52 -2.51 -11.14 -24.78
C GLN A 52 -1.82 -10.86 -23.45
N ILE A 53 -1.85 -11.85 -22.55
CA ILE A 53 -0.99 -11.91 -21.37
C ILE A 53 -0.08 -13.12 -21.56
N LEU A 54 1.22 -12.88 -21.72
CA LEU A 54 2.25 -13.92 -21.77
C LEU A 54 2.91 -13.99 -20.40
N VAL A 55 2.75 -15.10 -19.69
CA VAL A 55 3.43 -15.32 -18.40
C VAL A 55 4.71 -16.08 -18.65
N ASP A 56 5.85 -15.51 -18.26
CA ASP A 56 7.15 -16.15 -18.46
C ASP A 56 7.45 -17.22 -17.39
N VAL A 57 8.63 -17.83 -17.51
CA VAL A 57 9.07 -18.93 -16.62
C VAL A 57 9.23 -18.52 -15.15
N TRP A 58 9.29 -17.22 -14.85
CA TRP A 58 9.36 -16.69 -13.48
C TRP A 58 8.00 -16.27 -12.95
N GLY A 59 6.93 -16.49 -13.73
CA GLY A 59 5.59 -16.04 -13.38
C GLY A 59 5.35 -14.56 -13.66
N ILE A 60 6.23 -13.88 -14.42
CA ILE A 60 6.07 -12.45 -14.72
C ILE A 60 5.12 -12.31 -15.92
N PRO A 61 4.00 -11.58 -15.78
CA PRO A 61 3.09 -11.28 -16.88
C PRO A 61 3.65 -10.17 -17.78
N HIS A 62 3.67 -10.43 -19.08
CA HIS A 62 3.93 -9.48 -20.16
C HIS A 62 2.63 -9.27 -20.93
N ILE A 63 2.05 -8.07 -20.81
CA ILE A 63 0.76 -7.70 -21.36
C ILE A 63 0.98 -6.99 -22.70
N TYR A 64 0.28 -7.45 -23.73
CA TYR A 64 0.30 -6.91 -25.08
C TYR A 64 -1.12 -6.50 -25.49
N ALA A 65 -1.31 -5.26 -25.88
CA ALA A 65 -2.60 -4.73 -26.34
C ALA A 65 -2.42 -3.78 -27.53
N GLY A 66 -3.45 -3.66 -28.37
CA GLY A 66 -3.44 -2.75 -29.52
C GLY A 66 -3.67 -1.27 -29.17
N ASN A 67 -4.04 -0.95 -27.92
CA ASN A 67 -4.35 0.40 -27.47
C ASN A 67 -4.12 0.54 -25.95
N GLU A 68 -3.98 1.77 -25.47
CA GLU A 68 -3.72 2.07 -24.06
C GLU A 68 -4.86 1.64 -23.12
N HIS A 69 -6.12 1.75 -23.55
CA HIS A 69 -7.27 1.34 -22.74
C HIS A 69 -7.19 -0.16 -22.40
N ASP A 70 -7.03 -1.01 -23.41
CA ASP A 70 -6.98 -2.46 -23.22
C ASP A 70 -5.71 -2.89 -22.46
N LEU A 71 -4.62 -2.12 -22.58
CA LEU A 71 -3.39 -2.34 -21.81
C LEU A 71 -3.63 -2.19 -20.31
N PHE A 72 -4.19 -1.06 -19.87
CA PHE A 72 -4.47 -0.82 -18.45
C PHE A 72 -5.63 -1.67 -17.94
N PHE A 73 -6.64 -1.93 -18.77
CA PHE A 73 -7.70 -2.90 -18.47
C PHE A 73 -7.11 -4.28 -18.16
N LEU A 74 -6.24 -4.82 -19.03
CA LEU A 74 -5.62 -6.10 -18.77
C LEU A 74 -4.66 -6.06 -17.58
N GLN A 75 -3.99 -4.93 -17.31
CA GLN A 75 -3.18 -4.79 -16.11
C GLN A 75 -4.03 -5.00 -14.84
N GLY A 76 -5.19 -4.35 -14.74
CA GLY A 76 -6.09 -4.51 -13.61
C GLY A 76 -6.72 -5.91 -13.54
N PHE A 77 -7.15 -6.45 -14.67
CA PHE A 77 -7.67 -7.82 -14.75
C PHE A 77 -6.64 -8.86 -14.29
N ASN A 78 -5.38 -8.70 -14.71
CA ASN A 78 -4.28 -9.59 -14.37
C ASN A 78 -3.85 -9.44 -12.90
N ALA A 79 -3.84 -8.22 -12.36
CA ALA A 79 -3.60 -7.99 -10.94
C ALA A 79 -4.69 -8.65 -10.08
N ALA A 80 -5.96 -8.55 -10.47
CA ALA A 80 -7.05 -9.27 -9.81
C ALA A 80 -6.89 -10.79 -9.96
N ARG A 81 -6.50 -11.30 -11.13
CA ARG A 81 -6.22 -12.73 -11.34
C ARG A 81 -5.23 -13.29 -10.31
N ASP A 82 -4.16 -12.55 -10.05
CA ASP A 82 -3.07 -13.06 -9.22
C ASP A 82 -3.21 -12.65 -7.74
N ARG A 83 -3.84 -11.50 -7.44
CA ARG A 83 -3.77 -10.83 -6.13
C ARG A 83 -5.13 -10.37 -5.58
N LEU A 84 -6.26 -10.91 -6.06
CA LEU A 84 -7.61 -10.41 -5.72
C LEU A 84 -7.83 -10.17 -4.22
N TRP A 85 -7.49 -11.14 -3.36
CA TRP A 85 -7.65 -11.00 -1.92
C TRP A 85 -6.81 -9.85 -1.35
N GLN A 86 -5.54 -9.76 -1.75
CA GLN A 86 -4.61 -8.73 -1.29
C GLN A 86 -5.14 -7.33 -1.64
N ILE A 87 -5.51 -7.11 -2.91
CA ILE A 87 -5.93 -5.80 -3.38
C ILE A 87 -7.31 -5.40 -2.82
N ASP A 88 -8.23 -6.36 -2.66
CA ASP A 88 -9.56 -6.13 -2.08
C ASP A 88 -9.47 -5.81 -0.57
N LEU A 89 -8.62 -6.52 0.18
CA LEU A 89 -8.37 -6.23 1.58
C LEU A 89 -7.73 -4.85 1.77
N TRP A 90 -6.74 -4.49 0.94
CA TRP A 90 -6.13 -3.17 0.97
C TRP A 90 -7.14 -2.08 0.65
N ARG A 91 -7.98 -2.28 -0.37
CA ARG A 91 -9.07 -1.36 -0.67
C ARG A 91 -10.03 -1.22 0.50
N LYS A 92 -10.52 -2.31 1.08
CA LYS A 92 -11.46 -2.28 2.23
C LYS A 92 -10.85 -1.59 3.44
N ARG A 93 -9.58 -1.86 3.72
CA ARG A 93 -8.81 -1.11 4.73
C ARG A 93 -8.81 0.37 4.36
N GLY A 94 -8.29 0.77 3.20
CA GLY A 94 -8.17 2.17 2.83
C GLY A 94 -9.49 2.96 2.86
N LEU A 95 -10.61 2.32 2.53
CA LEU A 95 -11.95 2.93 2.51
C LEU A 95 -12.70 2.86 3.85
N GLY A 96 -12.17 2.13 4.83
CA GLY A 96 -12.89 1.82 6.08
C GLY A 96 -14.17 1.01 5.82
N LEU A 97 -14.02 -0.17 5.22
CA LEU A 97 -15.08 -1.13 4.91
C LEU A 97 -14.86 -2.50 5.56
N LEU A 98 -13.96 -2.60 6.54
CA LEU A 98 -13.58 -3.85 7.19
C LEU A 98 -14.74 -4.42 8.03
N ALA A 99 -15.49 -3.58 8.73
CA ALA A 99 -16.54 -4.03 9.64
C ALA A 99 -17.73 -4.68 8.91
N LYS A 100 -17.95 -4.31 7.65
CA LYS A 100 -18.95 -4.93 6.77
C LYS A 100 -18.71 -6.43 6.64
N ASP A 101 -17.46 -6.83 6.54
CA ASP A 101 -17.05 -8.18 6.17
C ASP A 101 -16.50 -8.98 7.34
N PHE A 102 -15.83 -8.32 8.29
CA PHE A 102 -15.13 -8.96 9.40
C PHE A 102 -15.79 -8.69 10.76
N GLY A 103 -16.89 -7.94 10.78
CA GLY A 103 -17.74 -7.71 11.94
C GLY A 103 -17.40 -6.47 12.77
N PRO A 104 -18.18 -6.22 13.84
CA PRO A 104 -18.19 -4.94 14.56
C PRO A 104 -16.86 -4.60 15.26
N ALA A 105 -15.98 -5.57 15.50
CA ALA A 105 -14.68 -5.32 16.11
C ALA A 105 -13.80 -4.38 15.26
N TYR A 106 -14.01 -4.31 13.95
CA TYR A 106 -13.27 -3.44 13.03
C TYR A 106 -13.89 -2.05 12.85
N ALA A 107 -15.04 -1.77 13.48
CA ALA A 107 -15.76 -0.50 13.29
C ALA A 107 -14.95 0.73 13.75
N ALA A 108 -14.14 0.59 14.81
CA ALA A 108 -13.24 1.65 15.25
C ALA A 108 -12.15 1.93 14.21
N GLN A 109 -11.62 0.86 13.59
CA GLN A 109 -10.64 0.99 12.51
C GLN A 109 -11.26 1.66 11.28
N ASP A 110 -12.45 1.24 10.86
CA ASP A 110 -13.18 1.87 9.76
C ASP A 110 -13.43 3.36 10.01
N LYS A 111 -13.86 3.72 11.23
CA LYS A 111 -14.05 5.13 11.61
C LYS A 111 -12.76 5.92 11.46
N ALA A 112 -11.64 5.40 11.97
CA ALA A 112 -10.33 6.04 11.87
C ALA A 112 -9.88 6.18 10.42
N LEU A 113 -9.93 5.11 9.62
CA LEU A 113 -9.57 5.10 8.19
C LEU A 113 -10.33 6.16 7.39
N ARG A 114 -11.63 6.28 7.65
CA ARG A 114 -12.46 7.30 6.99
C ARG A 114 -11.99 8.72 7.33
N LEU A 115 -11.35 9.00 8.46
CA LEU A 115 -10.83 10.35 8.75
C LEU A 115 -9.75 10.78 7.73
N PHE A 116 -9.01 9.83 7.15
CA PHE A 116 -7.90 10.06 6.23
C PHE A 116 -8.27 9.92 4.74
N LEU A 117 -9.54 9.69 4.42
CA LEU A 117 -9.98 9.69 3.02
C LEU A 117 -9.97 11.12 2.46
N TYR A 118 -9.45 11.26 1.24
CA TYR A 118 -9.67 12.47 0.48
C TYR A 118 -11.17 12.60 0.16
N ARG A 119 -11.74 13.75 0.52
CA ARG A 119 -13.16 14.09 0.31
C ARG A 119 -13.36 15.38 -0.48
N GLY A 120 -12.28 15.90 -1.08
CA GLY A 120 -12.33 17.10 -1.90
C GLY A 120 -12.93 16.83 -3.28
N ASP A 121 -12.87 17.83 -4.15
CA ASP A 121 -13.31 17.69 -5.53
C ASP A 121 -12.41 16.69 -6.28
N MET A 122 -13.02 15.64 -6.81
CA MET A 122 -12.31 14.62 -7.59
C MET A 122 -11.85 15.14 -8.94
N ASN A 123 -12.48 16.15 -9.54
CA ASN A 123 -12.00 16.73 -10.78
C ASN A 123 -10.67 17.47 -10.57
N ALA A 124 -10.58 18.28 -9.52
CA ALA A 124 -9.34 18.92 -9.11
C ALA A 124 -8.26 17.90 -8.75
N GLU A 125 -8.63 16.84 -8.02
CA GLU A 125 -7.72 15.74 -7.69
C GLU A 125 -7.16 15.06 -8.94
N TRP A 126 -8.00 14.68 -9.90
CA TRP A 126 -7.54 14.07 -11.15
C TRP A 126 -6.65 15.00 -11.96
N ALA A 127 -6.95 16.30 -11.96
CA ALA A 127 -6.17 17.32 -12.66
C ALA A 127 -4.77 17.55 -12.05
N ALA A 128 -4.56 17.19 -10.77
CA ALA A 128 -3.24 17.27 -10.12
C ALA A 128 -2.26 16.19 -10.60
N TYR A 129 -2.76 15.15 -11.28
CA TYR A 129 -1.93 14.13 -11.92
C TYR A 129 -1.69 14.46 -13.40
N GLY A 130 -1.34 13.46 -14.22
CA GLY A 130 -1.24 13.62 -15.66
C GLY A 130 -2.61 13.59 -16.36
N PRO A 131 -2.73 14.15 -17.59
CA PRO A 131 -4.00 14.26 -18.32
C PRO A 131 -4.70 12.92 -18.61
N LYS A 132 -3.95 11.80 -18.57
CA LYS A 132 -4.47 10.45 -18.80
C LYS A 132 -4.71 9.64 -17.52
N ALA A 133 -4.39 10.19 -16.34
CA ALA A 133 -4.44 9.47 -15.07
C ALA A 133 -5.84 8.89 -14.77
N LYS A 134 -6.88 9.72 -14.91
CA LYS A 134 -8.27 9.29 -14.73
C LYS A 134 -8.64 8.16 -15.68
N THR A 135 -8.39 8.32 -16.98
CA THR A 135 -8.73 7.32 -18.00
C THR A 135 -7.99 5.99 -17.79
N TYR A 136 -6.72 6.04 -17.37
CA TYR A 136 -5.95 4.83 -17.07
C TYR A 136 -6.45 4.13 -15.79
N ALA A 137 -6.80 4.89 -14.75
CA ALA A 137 -7.40 4.35 -13.54
C ALA A 137 -8.77 3.73 -13.80
N GLU A 138 -9.60 4.37 -14.64
CA GLU A 138 -10.91 3.83 -15.06
C GLU A 138 -10.75 2.52 -15.82
N ALA A 139 -9.83 2.46 -16.80
CA ALA A 139 -9.57 1.23 -17.54
C ALA A 139 -9.06 0.10 -16.62
N PHE A 140 -8.09 0.41 -15.76
CA PHE A 140 -7.56 -0.53 -14.77
C PHE A 140 -8.65 -1.08 -13.84
N VAL A 141 -9.47 -0.20 -13.27
CA VAL A 141 -10.58 -0.61 -12.39
C VAL A 141 -11.64 -1.40 -13.15
N ALA A 142 -11.93 -1.06 -14.41
CA ALA A 142 -12.83 -1.86 -15.25
C ALA A 142 -12.30 -3.29 -15.43
N GLY A 143 -10.99 -3.46 -15.59
CA GLY A 143 -10.33 -4.77 -15.62
C GLY A 143 -10.44 -5.56 -14.33
N VAL A 144 -10.18 -4.91 -13.18
CA VAL A 144 -10.40 -5.50 -11.85
C VAL A 144 -11.85 -5.95 -11.70
N ASN A 145 -12.80 -5.09 -12.06
CA ASN A 145 -14.23 -5.35 -11.96
C ASN A 145 -14.71 -6.47 -12.90
N ALA A 146 -14.13 -6.61 -14.09
CA ALA A 146 -14.42 -7.73 -14.97
C ALA A 146 -14.03 -9.07 -14.31
N TYR A 147 -12.86 -9.13 -13.66
CA TYR A 147 -12.44 -10.31 -12.92
C TYR A 147 -13.33 -10.57 -11.69
N VAL A 148 -13.67 -9.54 -10.93
CA VAL A 148 -14.61 -9.63 -9.78
C VAL A 148 -15.98 -10.15 -10.23
N ALA A 149 -16.51 -9.65 -11.35
CA ALA A 149 -17.78 -10.11 -11.90
C ALA A 149 -17.73 -11.60 -12.29
N ASP A 150 -16.66 -12.05 -12.93
CA ASP A 150 -16.47 -13.47 -13.27
C ASP A 150 -16.44 -14.37 -12.01
N VAL A 151 -15.76 -13.94 -10.95
CA VAL A 151 -15.72 -14.67 -9.67
C VAL A 151 -17.11 -14.73 -9.03
N ARG A 152 -17.82 -13.59 -8.98
CA ARG A 152 -19.17 -13.52 -8.40
C ARG A 152 -20.20 -14.32 -9.18
N ALA A 153 -20.03 -14.44 -10.50
CA ALA A 153 -20.86 -15.25 -11.38
C ALA A 153 -20.49 -16.74 -11.39
N GLY A 154 -19.46 -17.16 -10.63
CA GLY A 154 -19.00 -18.55 -10.60
C GLY A 154 -18.25 -19.01 -11.86
N LYS A 155 -17.91 -18.08 -12.77
CA LYS A 155 -17.10 -18.38 -13.97
C LYS A 155 -15.63 -18.59 -13.63
N ARG A 156 -15.18 -18.01 -12.51
CA ARG A 156 -13.83 -18.17 -11.95
C ARG A 156 -13.92 -18.61 -10.50
N PRO A 157 -12.95 -19.40 -10.01
CA PRO A 157 -12.95 -19.84 -8.62
C PRO A 157 -12.82 -18.64 -7.68
N LEU A 158 -13.59 -18.65 -6.61
CA LEU A 158 -13.42 -17.74 -5.49
C LEU A 158 -12.10 -18.08 -4.77
N PRO A 159 -11.16 -17.13 -4.60
CA PRO A 159 -9.92 -17.39 -3.87
C PRO A 159 -10.20 -17.92 -2.45
N ILE A 160 -9.31 -18.76 -1.95
CA ILE A 160 -9.53 -19.52 -0.71
C ILE A 160 -9.68 -18.60 0.51
N GLU A 161 -9.01 -17.46 0.51
CA GLU A 161 -9.05 -16.47 1.58
C GLU A 161 -10.46 -15.91 1.77
N PHE A 162 -11.18 -15.62 0.67
CA PHE A 162 -12.58 -15.20 0.72
C PHE A 162 -13.49 -16.30 1.26
N ARG A 163 -13.29 -17.56 0.83
CA ARG A 163 -14.03 -18.71 1.36
C ARG A 163 -13.81 -18.88 2.86
N ILE A 164 -12.57 -18.75 3.30
CA ILE A 164 -12.15 -18.88 4.69
C ILE A 164 -12.74 -17.74 5.53
N ALA A 165 -12.73 -16.51 5.02
CA ALA A 165 -13.30 -15.34 5.69
C ALA A 165 -14.83 -15.30 5.64
N GLY A 166 -15.47 -16.07 4.75
CA GLY A 166 -16.91 -16.00 4.51
C GLY A 166 -17.35 -14.71 3.81
N THR A 167 -16.48 -14.13 2.98
CA THR A 167 -16.68 -12.83 2.31
C THR A 167 -16.64 -12.97 0.79
N MET A 168 -16.96 -11.88 0.09
CA MET A 168 -16.86 -11.78 -1.37
C MET A 168 -16.10 -10.52 -1.78
N PRO A 169 -15.39 -10.53 -2.93
CA PRO A 169 -14.83 -9.32 -3.49
C PRO A 169 -15.93 -8.35 -3.91
N ASP A 170 -15.75 -7.06 -3.63
CA ASP A 170 -16.69 -6.00 -4.02
C ASP A 170 -16.23 -5.29 -5.29
N PRO A 171 -17.15 -4.69 -6.07
CA PRO A 171 -16.78 -3.79 -7.17
C PRO A 171 -16.03 -2.55 -6.68
N TRP A 172 -15.10 -2.09 -7.52
CA TRP A 172 -14.23 -0.94 -7.32
C TRP A 172 -14.74 0.27 -8.11
N THR A 173 -14.39 1.47 -7.66
CA THR A 173 -14.51 2.70 -8.47
C THR A 173 -13.10 3.25 -8.77
N ALA A 174 -12.96 4.01 -9.85
CA ALA A 174 -11.67 4.62 -10.21
C ALA A 174 -11.13 5.55 -9.10
N GLU A 175 -12.03 6.19 -8.35
CA GLU A 175 -11.66 7.07 -7.24
C GLU A 175 -10.96 6.32 -6.10
N ASP A 176 -11.25 5.02 -5.91
CA ASP A 176 -10.61 4.19 -4.89
C ASP A 176 -9.08 4.11 -5.08
N VAL A 177 -8.59 4.34 -6.31
CA VAL A 177 -7.15 4.36 -6.65
C VAL A 177 -6.43 5.56 -6.02
N VAL A 178 -7.08 6.73 -5.92
CA VAL A 178 -6.41 7.99 -5.52
C VAL A 178 -6.90 8.54 -4.18
N ARG A 179 -8.14 8.25 -3.77
CA ARG A 179 -8.73 8.87 -2.58
C ARG A 179 -8.23 8.31 -1.25
N ILE A 180 -7.62 7.12 -1.28
CA ILE A 180 -7.08 6.45 -0.09
C ILE A 180 -5.71 7.06 0.24
N ARG A 181 -5.60 7.78 1.36
CA ARG A 181 -4.32 8.40 1.79
C ARG A 181 -3.60 7.64 2.91
N SER A 182 -4.32 6.78 3.63
CA SER A 182 -3.77 5.98 4.74
C SER A 182 -2.75 4.90 4.31
N HIS A 183 -2.57 4.69 3.01
CA HIS A 183 -1.50 3.86 2.44
C HIS A 183 -0.23 4.64 2.14
N GLY A 184 -0.25 5.97 2.32
CA GLY A 184 0.89 6.84 2.08
C GLY A 184 2.12 6.43 2.88
N LEU A 185 3.30 6.73 2.32
CA LEU A 185 4.59 6.45 2.95
C LEU A 185 5.04 7.62 3.82
N THR A 186 4.21 8.05 4.77
CA THR A 186 4.52 9.10 5.75
C THR A 186 4.73 8.48 7.13
N ARG A 187 5.75 8.96 7.87
CA ARG A 187 6.27 8.21 9.04
C ARG A 187 6.85 9.06 10.17
N ASN A 188 6.68 10.38 10.17
CA ASN A 188 7.38 11.23 11.14
C ASN A 188 6.51 11.67 12.34
N VAL A 189 5.18 11.59 12.27
CA VAL A 189 4.32 12.08 13.37
C VAL A 189 4.55 11.36 14.71
N ALA A 190 4.86 10.05 14.68
CA ALA A 190 5.22 9.30 15.90
C ALA A 190 6.52 9.81 16.52
N SER A 191 7.47 10.26 15.70
CA SER A 191 8.71 10.90 16.14
C SER A 191 8.44 12.27 16.80
N GLU A 192 7.45 13.01 16.31
CA GLU A 192 7.05 14.29 16.91
C GLU A 192 6.42 14.12 18.28
N VAL A 193 5.51 13.15 18.43
CA VAL A 193 4.93 12.84 19.75
C VAL A 193 6.01 12.42 20.73
N LYS A 194 6.97 11.59 20.32
CA LYS A 194 8.11 11.23 21.17
C LYS A 194 8.96 12.43 21.54
N ARG A 195 9.22 13.35 20.62
CA ARG A 195 9.95 14.59 20.90
C ARG A 195 9.25 15.39 22.00
N SER A 196 7.92 15.54 21.94
CA SER A 196 7.15 16.21 22.98
C SER A 196 7.24 15.49 24.34
N LEU A 197 7.13 14.15 24.35
CA LEU A 197 7.25 13.34 25.57
C LEU A 197 8.65 13.44 26.21
N VAL A 198 9.71 13.42 25.39
CA VAL A 198 11.10 13.62 25.85
C VAL A 198 11.30 15.03 26.37
N ALA A 199 10.80 16.04 25.65
CA ALA A 199 10.88 17.43 26.08
C ALA A 199 10.18 17.66 27.42
N CYS A 200 9.02 17.03 27.65
CA CYS A 200 8.34 17.06 28.94
C CYS A 200 9.16 16.39 30.06
N ALA A 201 9.75 15.22 29.79
CA ALA A 201 10.43 14.43 30.81
C ALA A 201 11.84 14.94 31.17
N ALA A 202 12.58 15.48 30.20
CA ALA A 202 14.01 15.77 30.34
C ALA A 202 14.46 17.08 29.66
N GLY A 203 13.53 17.90 29.16
CA GLY A 203 13.83 19.11 28.41
C GLY A 203 14.11 18.83 26.93
N LEU A 204 13.89 19.84 26.07
CA LEU A 204 13.99 19.70 24.61
C LEU A 204 15.37 19.22 24.14
N GLU A 205 16.43 19.67 24.80
CA GLU A 205 17.82 19.29 24.49
C GLU A 205 18.06 17.78 24.57
N ALA A 206 17.25 17.03 25.34
CA ALA A 206 17.39 15.58 25.43
C ALA A 206 17.00 14.86 24.13
N ASP A 207 16.16 15.44 23.25
CA ASP A 207 15.74 14.81 21.99
C ASP A 207 16.92 14.55 21.03
N ARG A 208 18.02 15.31 21.17
CA ARG A 208 19.24 15.11 20.38
C ARG A 208 19.88 13.73 20.56
N PHE A 209 19.60 13.05 21.66
CA PHE A 209 20.06 11.69 21.93
C PHE A 209 19.17 10.63 21.26
N ARG A 210 17.94 10.98 20.89
CA ARG A 210 17.00 10.09 20.21
C ARG A 210 17.18 10.15 18.69
N VAL A 211 17.23 11.36 18.13
CA VAL A 211 17.34 11.58 16.68
C VAL A 211 18.30 12.74 16.39
N LYS A 212 19.25 12.50 15.49
CA LYS A 212 20.06 13.55 14.88
C LYS A 212 19.30 14.16 13.70
N LEU A 213 19.18 15.48 13.66
CA LEU A 213 18.53 16.19 12.56
C LEU A 213 19.53 16.54 11.45
N GLU A 214 19.12 16.29 10.21
CA GLU A 214 19.90 16.56 9.00
C GLU A 214 19.02 17.24 7.92
N PRO A 215 19.40 18.43 7.41
CA PRO A 215 20.56 19.24 7.82
C PRO A 215 20.48 19.69 9.29
N ALA A 216 21.60 20.15 9.84
CA ALA A 216 21.67 20.57 11.23
C ALA A 216 20.59 21.63 11.52
N TRP A 217 19.80 21.40 12.56
CA TRP A 217 18.67 22.23 12.94
C TRP A 217 18.57 22.34 14.46
N THR A 218 18.31 23.54 14.98
CA THR A 218 18.05 23.77 16.40
C THR A 218 16.56 23.75 16.65
N THR A 219 16.06 22.72 17.33
CA THR A 219 14.65 22.61 17.69
C THR A 219 14.25 23.68 18.70
N LYS A 220 13.02 24.17 18.60
CA LYS A 220 12.38 25.07 19.56
C LYS A 220 11.01 24.53 19.91
N ILE A 221 10.55 24.80 21.13
CA ILE A 221 9.14 24.57 21.47
C ILE A 221 8.33 25.70 20.81
N PRO A 222 7.30 25.38 20.02
CA PRO A 222 6.40 26.39 19.44
C PRO A 222 5.74 27.24 20.53
N ASP A 223 5.53 28.52 20.24
CA ASP A 223 4.85 29.43 21.16
C ASP A 223 3.47 28.88 21.55
N GLY A 224 3.19 28.86 22.86
CA GLY A 224 1.93 28.37 23.41
C GLY A 224 1.82 26.85 23.53
N LEU A 225 2.80 26.06 23.08
CA LEU A 225 2.82 24.62 23.29
C LEU A 225 3.46 24.27 24.64
N ASP A 226 2.70 23.60 25.51
CA ASP A 226 3.26 22.82 26.61
C ASP A 226 3.53 21.38 26.14
N PRO A 227 4.78 20.90 26.05
CA PRO A 227 5.08 19.53 25.65
C PRO A 227 4.43 18.47 26.56
N CYS A 228 4.20 18.79 27.84
CA CYS A 228 3.55 17.89 28.78
C CYS A 228 2.04 17.76 28.55
N SER A 229 1.44 18.66 27.76
CA SER A 229 0.02 18.59 27.40
C SER A 229 -0.28 17.55 26.31
N VAL A 230 0.73 17.07 25.57
CA VAL A 230 0.56 16.11 24.49
C VAL A 230 0.32 14.70 25.07
N PRO A 231 -0.87 14.11 24.94
CA PRO A 231 -1.14 12.80 25.49
C PRO A 231 -0.37 11.73 24.74
N LYS A 232 0.19 10.75 25.46
CA LYS A 232 0.90 9.61 24.86
C LYS A 232 0.06 8.85 23.82
N ALA A 233 -1.26 8.76 24.06
CA ALA A 233 -2.22 8.10 23.18
C ALA A 233 -2.84 9.00 22.10
N VAL A 234 -2.27 10.20 21.84
CA VAL A 234 -2.81 11.15 20.84
C VAL A 234 -2.90 10.54 19.43
N LEU A 235 -2.06 9.55 19.12
CA LEU A 235 -2.03 8.86 17.82
C LEU A 235 -2.95 7.64 17.73
N ALA A 236 -3.86 7.40 18.68
CA ALA A 236 -4.73 6.23 18.64
C ALA A 236 -5.53 6.11 17.32
N ALA A 237 -6.11 7.20 16.83
CA ALA A 237 -6.82 7.19 15.55
C ALA A 237 -5.87 7.02 14.36
N TYR A 238 -4.67 7.59 14.43
CA TYR A 238 -3.66 7.47 13.39
C TYR A 238 -3.14 6.02 13.28
N ASP A 239 -2.81 5.37 14.41
CA ASP A 239 -2.45 3.96 14.47
C ASP A 239 -3.53 3.09 13.82
N LEU A 240 -4.79 3.23 14.27
CA LEU A 240 -5.92 2.50 13.69
C LEU A 240 -6.02 2.68 12.16
N ALA A 241 -5.80 3.89 11.65
CA ALA A 241 -5.85 4.19 10.23
C ALA A 241 -4.66 3.63 9.43
N THR A 242 -3.46 3.63 10.00
CA THR A 242 -2.22 3.35 9.27
C THR A 242 -1.67 1.94 9.49
N ARG A 243 -2.16 1.22 10.49
CA ARG A 243 -1.75 -0.17 10.74
C ARG A 243 -2.35 -1.18 9.76
N PRO A 244 -1.68 -2.33 9.54
CA PRO A 244 -2.23 -3.46 8.80
C PRO A 244 -3.50 -4.03 9.44
N VAL A 245 -4.28 -4.80 8.67
CA VAL A 245 -5.44 -5.52 9.20
C VAL A 245 -4.98 -6.69 10.07
N LYS A 246 -5.33 -6.67 11.35
CA LYS A 246 -5.07 -7.77 12.30
C LYS A 246 -6.29 -8.71 12.37
N PHE A 247 -6.11 -9.95 11.91
CA PHE A 247 -7.13 -11.00 12.07
C PHE A 247 -6.92 -11.76 13.38
N ALA A 248 -8.00 -11.97 14.13
CA ALA A 248 -7.98 -12.70 15.40
C ALA A 248 -9.25 -13.53 15.60
N ALA A 249 -9.18 -14.48 16.53
CA ALA A 249 -10.32 -15.27 17.00
C ALA A 249 -11.44 -14.34 17.48
N PRO A 250 -12.74 -14.67 17.30
CA PRO A 250 -13.86 -13.78 17.67
C PRO A 250 -13.79 -13.25 19.10
N LYS A 251 -13.37 -14.08 20.07
CA LYS A 251 -13.20 -13.70 21.47
C LYS A 251 -12.07 -12.69 21.72
N ASP A 252 -11.06 -12.67 20.85
CA ASP A 252 -9.84 -11.87 20.98
C ASP A 252 -9.83 -10.66 20.05
N GLN A 253 -10.78 -10.57 19.11
CA GLN A 253 -10.86 -9.49 18.11
C GLN A 253 -10.84 -8.10 18.74
N LYS A 254 -11.63 -7.88 19.79
CA LYS A 254 -11.68 -6.56 20.45
C LYS A 254 -10.32 -6.19 21.07
N ALA A 255 -9.64 -7.15 21.70
CA ALA A 255 -8.32 -6.94 22.29
C ALA A 255 -7.26 -6.73 21.20
N ALA A 256 -7.28 -7.51 20.13
CA ALA A 256 -6.38 -7.37 18.98
C ALA A 256 -6.51 -6.01 18.26
N GLN A 257 -7.68 -5.37 18.41
CA GLN A 257 -7.94 -4.06 17.83
C GLN A 257 -7.65 -2.90 18.79
N ALA A 258 -7.29 -3.15 20.05
CA ALA A 258 -6.94 -2.11 21.00
C ALA A 258 -5.67 -1.36 20.56
N HIS A 259 -5.62 -0.06 20.82
CA HIS A 259 -4.41 0.73 20.68
C HIS A 259 -3.63 0.66 21.99
N ASP A 260 -2.34 0.34 21.88
CA ASP A 260 -1.37 0.47 22.96
C ASP A 260 -0.32 1.51 22.53
N PRO A 261 -0.27 2.68 23.17
CA PRO A 261 0.63 3.74 22.76
C PRO A 261 2.11 3.38 22.96
N ASP A 262 2.45 2.55 23.95
CA ASP A 262 3.83 2.11 24.16
C ASP A 262 4.31 1.21 23.04
N THR A 263 3.50 0.18 22.74
CA THR A 263 3.78 -0.74 21.64
C THR A 263 3.82 0.00 20.30
N PHE A 264 2.84 0.86 20.01
CA PHE A 264 2.80 1.61 18.75
C PHE A 264 4.03 2.51 18.57
N LEU A 265 4.39 3.26 19.60
CA LEU A 265 5.56 4.12 19.55
C LEU A 265 6.84 3.29 19.36
N ALA A 266 7.02 2.17 20.08
CA ALA A 266 8.18 1.30 19.90
C ALA A 266 8.26 0.71 18.47
N GLU A 267 7.14 0.21 17.93
CA GLU A 267 7.06 -0.31 16.56
C GLU A 267 7.40 0.77 15.52
N ALA A 268 7.01 2.02 15.74
CA ALA A 268 7.34 3.13 14.84
C ALA A 268 8.86 3.39 14.75
N ASP A 269 9.63 3.25 15.83
CA ASP A 269 11.10 3.34 15.76
C ASP A 269 11.68 2.16 14.99
N GLN A 270 11.21 0.94 15.27
CA GLN A 270 11.68 -0.24 14.57
C GLN A 270 11.43 -0.13 13.07
N GLN A 271 10.26 0.35 12.65
CA GLN A 271 9.95 0.56 11.23
C GLN A 271 10.85 1.61 10.58
N ARG A 272 11.16 2.70 11.28
CA ARG A 272 12.11 3.71 10.79
C ARG A 272 13.49 3.09 10.55
N ASP A 273 13.94 2.22 11.44
CA ASP A 273 15.30 1.68 11.40
C ASP A 273 15.46 0.46 10.47
N THR A 274 14.35 -0.18 10.06
CA THR A 274 14.36 -1.42 9.25
C THR A 274 13.90 -1.24 7.80
N ILE A 275 13.29 -0.10 7.48
CA ILE A 275 12.87 0.24 6.12
C ILE A 275 13.87 1.25 5.55
N GLY A 276 14.32 1.02 4.32
CA GLY A 276 15.32 1.84 3.67
C GLY A 276 15.28 1.65 2.16
N SER A 277 16.24 2.21 1.44
CA SER A 277 16.45 1.92 0.02
C SER A 277 17.84 2.38 -0.40
N ASN A 278 18.42 1.73 -1.41
CA ASN A 278 19.56 2.24 -2.13
C ASN A 278 19.16 2.68 -3.55
N ASN A 279 19.82 3.70 -4.09
CA ASN A 279 19.81 4.00 -5.51
C ASN A 279 21.15 4.57 -5.98
N TRP A 280 21.69 4.05 -7.08
CA TRP A 280 22.87 4.60 -7.74
C TRP A 280 22.63 4.79 -9.23
N VAL A 281 23.14 5.90 -9.77
CA VAL A 281 23.21 6.16 -11.21
C VAL A 281 24.66 6.38 -11.59
N ILE A 282 25.16 5.59 -12.55
CA ILE A 282 26.52 5.73 -13.08
C ILE A 282 26.43 6.38 -14.47
N ALA A 283 27.11 7.51 -14.62
CA ALA A 283 27.17 8.24 -15.88
C ALA A 283 27.83 7.39 -16.98
N PRO A 284 27.43 7.52 -18.25
CA PRO A 284 27.98 6.75 -19.37
C PRO A 284 29.51 6.78 -19.48
N GLN A 285 30.13 7.93 -19.18
CA GLN A 285 31.58 8.13 -19.25
C GLN A 285 32.35 7.34 -18.17
N ARG A 286 31.65 6.72 -17.22
CA ARG A 286 32.21 5.91 -16.14
C ARG A 286 31.91 4.41 -16.32
N THR A 287 31.36 3.99 -17.45
CA THR A 287 31.04 2.57 -17.73
C THR A 287 31.81 2.07 -18.96
N ALA A 288 32.20 0.79 -18.94
CA ALA A 288 32.92 0.18 -20.07
C ALA A 288 32.08 0.08 -21.36
N THR A 289 30.75 0.11 -21.23
CA THR A 289 29.81 0.02 -22.37
C THR A 289 29.45 1.38 -22.96
N GLY A 290 29.83 2.49 -22.31
CA GLY A 290 29.36 3.82 -22.69
C GLY A 290 27.86 4.03 -22.49
N ARG A 291 27.18 3.17 -21.71
CA ARG A 291 25.74 3.28 -21.38
C ARG A 291 25.57 3.58 -19.89
N PRO A 292 24.56 4.38 -19.49
CA PRO A 292 24.31 4.63 -18.08
C PRO A 292 23.86 3.35 -17.36
N ILE A 293 24.17 3.23 -16.08
CA ILE A 293 23.69 2.13 -15.21
C ILE A 293 22.83 2.73 -14.11
N LEU A 294 21.63 2.18 -13.92
CA LEU A 294 20.77 2.43 -12.76
C LEU A 294 20.75 1.17 -11.90
N ALA A 295 21.05 1.31 -10.61
CA ALA A 295 20.78 0.32 -9.58
C ALA A 295 19.73 0.90 -8.62
N ASN A 296 18.56 0.29 -8.50
CA ASN A 296 17.52 0.69 -7.54
C ASN A 296 17.10 -0.52 -6.71
N ASP A 297 17.20 -0.36 -5.38
CA ASP A 297 17.13 -1.45 -4.41
C ASP A 297 16.29 -0.99 -3.19
N PRO A 298 14.95 -0.97 -3.31
CA PRO A 298 14.07 -0.57 -2.22
C PRO A 298 13.93 -1.67 -1.16
N HIS A 299 14.24 -1.36 0.11
CA HIS A 299 14.13 -2.28 1.23
C HIS A 299 12.77 -2.14 1.90
N ARG A 300 11.91 -3.14 1.69
CA ARG A 300 10.55 -3.19 2.24
C ARG A 300 10.39 -4.50 3.01
N GLU A 301 9.45 -4.50 3.95
CA GLU A 301 9.03 -5.70 4.66
C GLU A 301 8.73 -6.84 3.68
N HIS A 302 9.27 -8.03 3.96
CA HIS A 302 8.99 -9.23 3.20
C HIS A 302 7.61 -9.77 3.58
N SER A 303 6.62 -9.55 2.73
CA SER A 303 5.26 -10.05 2.90
C SER A 303 4.92 -11.11 1.86
N VAL A 304 3.97 -11.99 2.20
CA VAL A 304 3.35 -12.92 1.24
C VAL A 304 1.85 -12.67 1.22
N PRO A 305 1.27 -12.19 0.11
CA PRO A 305 1.95 -11.79 -1.13
C PRO A 305 2.82 -10.52 -0.97
N SER A 306 3.84 -10.37 -1.83
CA SER A 306 4.75 -9.22 -1.82
C SER A 306 4.02 -7.90 -2.12
N LEU A 307 4.52 -6.79 -1.59
CA LEU A 307 4.05 -5.44 -1.97
C LEU A 307 4.25 -5.17 -3.47
N ARG A 308 5.42 -5.52 -3.99
CA ARG A 308 5.80 -5.24 -5.39
C ARG A 308 5.27 -6.32 -6.31
N TYR A 309 4.74 -5.87 -7.44
CA TYR A 309 4.20 -6.70 -8.50
C TYR A 309 4.86 -6.33 -9.83
N ILE A 310 5.59 -7.27 -10.43
CA ILE A 310 6.34 -7.06 -11.67
C ILE A 310 5.43 -7.35 -12.86
N VAL A 311 5.39 -6.45 -13.83
CA VAL A 311 4.60 -6.63 -15.06
C VAL A 311 5.26 -5.88 -16.23
N GLY A 312 5.25 -6.51 -17.40
CA GLY A 312 5.57 -5.86 -18.68
C GLY A 312 4.31 -5.30 -19.33
N LEU A 313 4.33 -4.06 -19.79
CA LEU A 313 3.21 -3.38 -20.43
C LEU A 313 3.61 -2.94 -21.85
N ASN A 314 2.90 -3.44 -22.87
CA ASN A 314 3.21 -3.20 -24.28
C ASN A 314 1.95 -2.83 -25.09
N ALA A 315 1.94 -1.63 -25.66
CA ALA A 315 0.97 -1.12 -26.62
C ALA A 315 1.63 -0.06 -27.52
N PRO A 316 1.00 0.38 -28.63
CA PRO A 316 1.53 1.50 -29.40
C PRO A 316 1.81 2.73 -28.52
N GLY A 317 3.07 3.18 -28.47
CA GLY A 317 3.52 4.30 -27.63
C GLY A 317 3.92 3.95 -26.19
N ILE A 318 3.67 2.73 -25.71
CA ILE A 318 4.04 2.27 -24.37
C ILE A 318 4.75 0.92 -24.46
N SER A 319 6.01 0.86 -24.04
CA SER A 319 6.70 -0.40 -23.77
C SER A 319 7.55 -0.20 -22.53
N VAL A 320 7.16 -0.80 -21.42
CA VAL A 320 7.82 -0.64 -20.12
C VAL A 320 7.70 -1.93 -19.33
N ILE A 321 8.76 -2.30 -18.62
CA ILE A 321 8.74 -3.39 -17.66
C ILE A 321 9.31 -2.91 -16.33
N GLY A 322 8.71 -3.38 -15.25
CA GLY A 322 9.17 -3.05 -13.91
C GLY A 322 8.16 -3.48 -12.86
N ALA A 323 8.29 -2.89 -11.67
CA ALA A 323 7.43 -3.15 -10.55
C ALA A 323 6.52 -1.94 -10.25
N GLY A 324 5.29 -2.24 -9.88
CA GLY A 324 4.35 -1.32 -9.25
C GLY A 324 3.73 -1.94 -8.00
N GLU A 325 2.64 -1.38 -7.54
CA GLU A 325 1.75 -2.01 -6.55
C GLU A 325 0.55 -2.60 -7.29
N PRO A 326 0.08 -3.81 -6.93
CA PRO A 326 -0.96 -4.50 -7.68
C PRO A 326 -2.33 -3.80 -7.62
N ALA A 327 -2.50 -2.78 -6.77
CA ALA A 327 -3.71 -1.98 -6.66
C ALA A 327 -3.69 -0.68 -7.47
N LEU A 328 -2.57 -0.36 -8.15
CA LEU A 328 -2.38 0.90 -8.88
C LEU A 328 -2.01 0.61 -10.36
N PRO A 329 -2.51 1.42 -11.32
CA PRO A 329 -2.11 1.31 -12.71
C PRO A 329 -0.66 1.80 -12.93
N GLY A 330 0.00 1.23 -13.93
CA GLY A 330 1.35 1.62 -14.36
C GLY A 330 2.50 0.95 -13.59
N ILE A 331 3.69 1.51 -13.74
CA ILE A 331 4.97 1.03 -13.19
C ILE A 331 5.62 2.19 -12.43
N SER A 332 6.11 1.93 -11.20
CA SER A 332 6.79 2.94 -10.38
C SER A 332 8.30 2.81 -10.38
N ILE A 333 8.82 1.62 -10.66
CA ILE A 333 10.26 1.32 -10.77
C ILE A 333 10.45 0.42 -11.98
N GLY A 334 11.29 0.80 -12.94
CA GLY A 334 11.45 -0.01 -14.13
C GLY A 334 12.29 0.64 -15.21
N HIS A 335 12.17 0.11 -16.41
CA HIS A 335 12.86 0.64 -17.57
C HIS A 335 12.11 0.33 -18.86
N ASN A 336 12.53 1.01 -19.92
CA ASN A 336 12.16 0.70 -21.29
C ASN A 336 13.41 0.66 -22.19
N GLY A 337 13.22 0.73 -23.51
CA GLY A 337 14.33 0.76 -24.47
C GLY A 337 15.22 2.01 -24.41
N THR A 338 14.81 3.06 -23.69
CA THR A 338 15.43 4.39 -23.73
C THR A 338 15.85 4.91 -22.34
N ILE A 339 15.04 4.71 -21.31
CA ILE A 339 15.26 5.21 -19.95
C ILE A 339 15.06 4.11 -18.90
N ALA A 340 15.67 4.29 -17.74
CA ALA A 340 15.41 3.54 -16.52
C ALA A 340 15.12 4.51 -15.38
N PHE A 341 14.23 4.13 -14.47
CA PHE A 341 13.81 4.95 -13.34
C PHE A 341 13.53 4.09 -12.12
N GLY A 342 13.68 4.69 -10.95
CA GLY A 342 13.44 4.05 -9.67
C GLY A 342 13.11 5.06 -8.60
N LEU A 343 12.82 4.58 -7.41
CA LEU A 343 12.45 5.42 -6.27
C LEU A 343 13.09 4.91 -4.99
N THR A 344 13.34 5.84 -4.08
CA THR A 344 13.82 5.58 -2.72
C THR A 344 13.02 6.42 -1.76
N ILE A 345 12.92 5.97 -0.51
CA ILE A 345 12.36 6.78 0.55
C ILE A 345 13.31 7.96 0.79
N PHE A 346 12.79 9.18 0.74
CA PHE A 346 13.50 10.37 1.15
C PHE A 346 12.98 10.78 2.52
N ASN A 347 13.81 10.65 3.55
CA ASN A 347 13.41 10.80 4.95
C ASN A 347 13.32 12.29 5.32
N VAL A 348 12.29 12.95 4.81
CA VAL A 348 11.94 14.34 5.13
C VAL A 348 10.74 14.38 6.06
N ASP A 349 10.53 15.53 6.67
CA ASP A 349 9.32 15.84 7.41
C ASP A 349 8.11 15.91 6.45
N GLN A 350 7.08 15.09 6.69
CA GLN A 350 5.90 14.93 5.83
C GLN A 350 4.57 15.07 6.60
N GLU A 351 4.62 15.13 7.93
CA GLU A 351 3.46 15.12 8.83
C GLU A 351 3.71 16.07 9.98
N ASP A 352 2.78 16.98 10.26
CA ASP A 352 2.86 17.88 11.41
C ASP A 352 1.81 17.52 12.47
N LEU A 353 2.20 17.58 13.75
CA LEU A 353 1.31 17.60 14.90
C LEU A 353 0.92 19.04 15.24
N TYR A 354 -0.39 19.31 15.20
CA TYR A 354 -0.96 20.59 15.59
C TYR A 354 -1.69 20.48 16.93
N VAL A 355 -1.41 21.44 17.82
CA VAL A 355 -2.16 21.61 19.08
C VAL A 355 -3.01 22.88 18.97
N TYR A 356 -4.27 22.74 19.34
CA TYR A 356 -5.27 23.78 19.19
C TYR A 356 -5.97 24.05 20.52
N GLU A 357 -6.09 25.32 20.89
CA GLU A 357 -6.99 25.75 21.95
C GLU A 357 -8.44 25.74 21.45
N LEU A 358 -9.34 25.15 22.23
CA LEU A 358 -10.75 25.05 21.91
C LEU A 358 -11.51 26.24 22.50
N ILE A 359 -11.97 27.17 21.66
CA ILE A 359 -12.80 28.29 22.11
C ILE A 359 -14.25 27.84 22.26
N ALA A 360 -14.75 27.79 23.51
CA ALA A 360 -16.12 27.39 23.83
C ALA A 360 -17.17 28.49 23.55
N ARG A 361 -17.18 29.10 22.36
CA ARG A 361 -18.13 30.20 22.05
C ARG A 361 -19.36 29.81 21.23
N TYR A 362 -19.38 28.65 20.60
CA TYR A 362 -20.57 28.06 19.97
C TYR A 362 -20.44 26.54 20.11
N ASN A 363 -21.50 25.76 19.88
CA ASN A 363 -21.47 24.28 19.89
C ASN A 363 -20.54 23.66 18.81
N TYR A 364 -19.55 24.42 18.31
CA TYR A 364 -18.51 24.04 17.39
C TYR A 364 -17.16 24.51 17.94
N GLN A 365 -16.20 23.60 17.96
CA GLN A 365 -14.80 23.84 18.31
C GLN A 365 -14.12 24.63 17.19
N ILE A 366 -13.71 25.87 17.46
CA ILE A 366 -12.81 26.65 16.59
C ILE A 366 -11.37 26.35 17.02
N TYR A 367 -10.47 26.14 16.05
CA TYR A 367 -9.10 25.66 16.25
C TYR A 367 -8.09 26.80 15.98
N ALA A 368 -7.28 27.21 16.98
CA ALA A 368 -6.16 28.17 16.83
C ALA A 368 -4.79 27.47 16.71
N LYS A 369 -4.05 27.72 15.63
CA LYS A 369 -2.89 26.89 15.18
C LYS A 369 -1.58 27.25 15.90
N SER A 370 -0.91 26.27 16.51
CA SER A 370 0.54 26.28 16.81
C SER A 370 1.21 25.10 16.08
N ASN A 371 2.28 25.35 15.34
CA ASN A 371 2.91 24.38 14.42
C ASN A 371 4.21 23.83 15.01
N LEU A 372 4.48 22.53 14.87
CA LEU A 372 5.66 21.92 15.49
C LEU A 372 6.97 22.06 14.68
N GLN A 373 6.97 22.34 13.37
CA GLN A 373 8.23 22.39 12.59
C GLN A 373 8.31 23.44 11.45
N ARG A 374 7.89 24.70 11.64
CA ARG A 374 8.29 25.78 10.69
C ARG A 374 8.54 27.13 11.35
N GLU A 375 9.81 27.51 11.42
CA GLU A 375 10.31 28.70 10.72
C GLU A 375 11.31 28.26 9.66
#